data_AF-W2IJL7-F1
#
_entry.id   AF-W2IJL7-F1
#
_cell.length_a   1.000
_cell.length_b   1.000
_cell.length_c   1.000
_cell.angle_alpha   90.00
_cell.angle_beta   90.00
_cell.angle_gamma   90.00
#
_symmetry.space_group_name_H-M   'P 1'
#
loop_
_entity.id
_entity.type
_entity.pdbx_description
1 polymer ?
#
loop_
_entity_poly.entity_id
_entity_poly.type
_entity_poly.pdbx_seq_one_letter_code
_entity_poly.pdbx_strand_id
1 'polypeptide(L)'
;MKNTVKKQTKVPANTWSEAIAAVNNGVPIRTATKTYGVSHEPLQQQLRGVVPLQTCSRPKLVYVSENHGGHKLVERFHYRSLSGMLISFGELRGMLRQVAEETEIHPLTDVFP
;
A
#
# COMPACT_ATOMS: atom_id res chain seq x y z
N MET A 1 7.82 -13.23 23.80
CA MET A 1 8.15 -11.81 23.61
C MET A 1 6.89 -11.11 23.12
N LYS A 2 6.43 -10.05 23.81
CA LYS A 2 5.20 -9.33 23.44
C LYS A 2 5.52 -8.36 22.30
N ASN A 3 5.05 -8.65 21.09
CA ASN A 3 5.18 -7.74 19.95
C ASN A 3 4.23 -6.55 20.15
N THR A 4 4.76 -5.44 20.67
CA THR A 4 4.03 -4.18 20.75
C THR A 4 4.00 -3.54 19.36
N VAL A 5 2.92 -3.82 18.63
CA VAL A 5 2.61 -3.11 17.38
C VAL A 5 2.37 -1.64 17.73
N LYS A 6 3.35 -0.78 17.45
CA LYS A 6 3.16 0.66 17.53
C LYS A 6 2.12 1.05 16.48
N LYS A 7 0.95 1.55 16.92
CA LYS A 7 -0.01 2.23 16.06
C LYS A 7 0.76 3.27 15.24
N GLN A 8 0.77 3.14 13.91
CA GLN A 8 1.21 4.23 13.04
C GLN A 8 0.24 5.39 13.26
N THR A 9 0.67 6.41 13.99
CA THR A 9 -0.04 7.68 14.09
C THR A 9 -0.23 8.19 12.66
N LYS A 10 -1.46 8.57 12.33
CA LYS A 10 -1.81 9.07 10.99
C LYS A 10 -1.06 10.39 10.77
N VAL A 11 0.10 10.32 10.12
CA VAL A 11 0.89 11.50 9.75
C VAL A 11 0.12 12.27 8.65
N PRO A 12 -0.12 13.58 8.81
CA PRO A 12 -0.80 14.39 7.80
C PRO A 12 -0.08 14.34 6.44
N ALA A 13 -0.83 14.44 5.35
CA ALA A 13 -0.26 14.41 3.99
C ALA A 13 0.75 15.54 3.75
N ASN A 14 0.51 16.73 4.31
CA ASN A 14 1.41 17.88 4.20
C ASN A 14 2.80 17.61 4.79
N THR A 15 2.87 16.81 5.86
CA THR A 15 4.11 16.45 6.53
C THR A 15 4.99 15.53 5.65
N TRP A 16 4.38 14.70 4.80
CA TRP A 16 5.10 13.89 3.83
C TRP A 16 5.70 14.74 2.70
N SER A 17 4.95 15.71 2.17
CA SER A 17 5.47 16.62 1.14
C SER A 17 6.64 17.47 1.65
N GLU A 18 6.55 17.96 2.89
CA GLU A 18 7.64 18.72 3.51
C GLU A 18 8.88 17.86 3.75
N ALA A 19 8.71 16.61 4.20
CA ALA A 19 9.81 15.68 4.39
C ALA A 19 10.55 15.36 3.09
N ILE A 20 9.81 15.19 1.98
CA ILE A 20 10.39 14.97 0.65
C ILE A 20 11.10 16.21 0.15
N ALA A 21 10.48 17.39 0.28
CA ALA A 21 11.09 18.65 -0.10
C ALA A 21 12.41 18.89 0.66
N ALA A 22 12.44 18.63 1.96
CA ALA A 22 13.65 18.70 2.77
C ALA A 22 14.75 17.77 2.25
N VAL A 23 14.43 16.52 1.93
CA VAL A 23 15.42 15.58 1.38
C VAL A 23 15.92 16.03 0.01
N ASN A 24 15.04 16.50 -0.87
CA ASN A 24 15.42 17.04 -2.18
C ASN A 24 16.31 18.29 -2.06
N ASN A 25 16.16 19.07 -0.98
CA ASN A 25 17.00 20.21 -0.65
C ASN A 25 18.33 19.81 0.05
N GLY A 26 18.67 18.52 0.07
CA GLY A 26 19.96 18.03 0.59
C GLY A 26 19.94 17.58 2.05
N VAL A 27 18.79 17.54 2.72
CA VAL A 27 18.69 17.01 4.09
C VAL A 27 18.82 15.48 4.06
N PRO A 28 19.66 14.85 4.89
CA PRO A 28 19.73 13.41 4.98
C PRO A 28 18.39 12.78 5.37
N ILE A 29 18.02 11.67 4.72
CA ILE A 29 16.76 10.95 4.96
C ILE A 29 16.55 10.65 6.46
N ARG A 30 17.60 10.20 7.16
CA ARG A 30 17.55 9.94 8.60
C ARG A 30 17.19 11.19 9.42
N THR A 31 17.70 12.36 9.03
CA THR A 31 17.37 13.62 9.68
C THR A 31 15.93 14.01 9.39
N ALA A 32 15.50 13.94 8.12
CA ALA A 32 14.11 14.22 7.74
C ALA A 32 13.10 13.31 8.45
N THR A 33 13.36 12.01 8.55
CA THR A 33 12.45 11.07 9.25
C THR A 33 12.23 11.41 10.72
N LYS A 34 13.29 11.87 11.41
CA LYS A 34 13.19 12.32 12.80
C LYS A 34 12.44 13.64 12.91
N THR A 35 12.76 14.62 12.07
CA THR A 35 12.17 15.95 12.11
C THR A 35 10.67 15.93 11.80
N TYR A 36 10.26 15.15 10.80
CA TYR A 36 8.89 15.11 10.30
C TYR A 36 8.05 13.95 10.84
N GLY A 37 8.62 13.10 11.70
CA GLY A 37 7.90 11.96 12.30
C GLY A 37 7.44 10.91 11.28
N VAL A 38 8.06 10.86 10.10
CA VAL A 38 7.73 9.92 9.03
C VAL A 38 8.61 8.67 9.10
N SER A 39 8.06 7.53 8.64
CA SER A 39 8.82 6.28 8.60
C SER A 39 9.87 6.29 7.48
N HIS A 40 11.07 5.79 7.78
CA HIS A 40 12.22 5.82 6.88
C HIS A 40 11.99 5.09 5.55
N GLU A 41 11.56 3.83 5.61
CA GLU A 41 11.35 3.01 4.41
C GLU A 41 10.26 3.57 3.48
N PRO A 42 9.08 4.00 3.97
CA PRO A 42 8.09 4.67 3.13
C PRO A 42 8.59 5.98 2.51
N LEU A 43 9.35 6.79 3.26
CA LEU A 43 9.94 8.03 2.71
C LEU A 43 10.92 7.70 1.57
N GLN A 44 11.74 6.66 1.74
CA GLN A 44 12.67 6.19 0.72
C GLN A 44 11.96 5.65 -0.52
N GLN A 45 10.83 4.95 -0.36
CA GLN A 45 10.01 4.49 -1.49
C GLN A 45 9.39 5.66 -2.27
N GLN A 46 8.91 6.70 -1.58
CA GLN A 46 8.37 7.90 -2.21
C GLN A 46 9.45 8.69 -2.97
N LEU A 47 10.65 8.84 -2.39
CA LEU A 47 11.79 9.48 -3.05
C LEU A 47 12.25 8.73 -4.30
N ARG A 48 12.09 7.40 -4.33
CA ARG A 48 12.38 6.56 -5.49
C ARG A 48 11.27 6.55 -6.54
N GLY A 49 10.16 7.28 -6.32
CA GLY A 49 9.00 7.28 -7.20
C GLY A 49 8.21 5.96 -7.23
N VAL A 50 8.50 5.03 -6.30
CA VAL A 50 7.82 3.72 -6.22
C VAL A 50 6.39 3.88 -5.70
N VAL A 51 6.14 4.91 -4.88
CA VAL A 51 4.82 5.21 -4.31
C VAL A 51 4.45 6.66 -4.66
N PRO A 52 3.39 6.92 -5.44
CA PRO A 52 2.96 8.28 -5.73
C PRO A 52 2.53 9.02 -4.47
N LEU A 53 2.88 10.31 -4.39
CA LEU A 53 2.55 11.20 -3.27
C LEU A 53 1.04 11.27 -2.96
N GLN A 54 0.21 11.18 -4.00
CA GLN A 54 -1.25 11.24 -3.89
C GLN A 54 -1.89 9.97 -3.33
N THR A 55 -1.15 8.86 -3.25
CA THR A 55 -1.69 7.57 -2.81
C THR A 55 -1.79 7.44 -1.29
N CYS A 56 -1.18 8.37 -0.53
CA CYS A 56 -1.10 8.28 0.95
C CYS A 56 -2.23 8.98 1.72
N SER A 57 -3.34 9.37 1.07
CA SER A 57 -4.53 9.87 1.79
C SER A 57 -5.56 8.78 2.11
N ARG A 58 -5.47 7.62 1.44
CA ARG A 58 -6.41 6.53 1.66
C ARG A 58 -5.93 5.63 2.80
N PRO A 59 -6.84 5.09 3.63
CA PRO A 59 -6.46 4.10 4.64
C PRO A 59 -5.61 3.04 3.95
N LYS A 60 -4.35 2.88 4.39
CA LYS A 60 -3.54 1.74 3.97
C LYS A 60 -4.37 0.51 4.26
N LEU A 61 -4.64 -0.31 3.24
CA LEU A 61 -5.17 -1.65 3.45
C LEU A 61 -4.16 -2.37 4.33
N VAL A 62 -4.50 -2.48 5.61
CA VAL A 62 -3.81 -3.40 6.51
C VAL A 62 -4.19 -4.76 5.99
N TYR A 63 -3.24 -5.48 5.40
CA TYR A 63 -3.48 -6.87 5.01
C TYR A 63 -3.79 -7.65 6.29
N VAL A 64 -5.08 -7.90 6.52
CA VAL A 64 -5.54 -8.66 7.67
C VAL A 64 -5.26 -10.13 7.36
N SER A 65 -4.11 -10.58 7.84
CA SER A 65 -3.65 -11.97 7.93
C SER A 65 -3.14 -12.64 6.64
N GLU A 66 -2.13 -13.50 6.83
CA GLU A 66 -1.62 -14.48 5.86
C GLU A 66 -2.69 -15.52 5.44
N ASN A 67 -3.80 -15.61 6.18
CA ASN A 67 -4.82 -16.66 6.03
C ASN A 67 -6.06 -16.23 5.22
N HIS A 68 -6.10 -15.02 4.67
CA HIS A 68 -7.24 -14.52 3.91
C HIS A 68 -6.86 -14.45 2.41
N GLY A 69 -7.79 -14.78 1.50
CA GLY A 69 -7.56 -15.11 0.09
C GLY A 69 -6.76 -14.12 -0.78
N GLY A 70 -6.31 -12.99 -0.23
CA GLY A 70 -5.42 -12.02 -0.88
C GLY A 70 -4.06 -12.57 -1.32
N HIS A 71 -3.50 -13.59 -0.67
CA HIS A 71 -2.23 -14.20 -1.12
C HIS A 71 -2.37 -14.82 -2.53
N LYS A 72 -3.49 -15.50 -2.80
CA LYS A 72 -3.78 -16.11 -4.11
C LYS A 72 -3.89 -15.06 -5.23
N LEU A 73 -4.36 -13.86 -4.89
CA LEU A 73 -4.47 -12.76 -5.84
C LEU A 73 -3.09 -12.23 -6.25
N VAL A 74 -2.22 -12.02 -5.27
CA VAL A 74 -0.83 -11.59 -5.51
C VAL A 74 -0.07 -12.63 -6.33
N GLU A 75 -0.26 -13.91 -6.03
CA GLU A 75 0.35 -15.01 -6.77
C GLU A 75 -0.11 -15.07 -8.24
N ARG A 76 -1.41 -14.87 -8.50
CA ARG A 76 -1.94 -14.76 -9.88
C ARG A 76 -1.33 -13.57 -10.64
N PHE A 77 -1.20 -12.41 -10.00
CA PHE A 77 -0.55 -11.26 -10.63
C PHE A 77 0.92 -11.53 -10.93
N HIS A 78 1.63 -12.16 -10.00
CA HIS A 78 3.03 -12.51 -10.17
C HIS A 78 3.21 -13.51 -11.34
N TYR A 79 2.41 -14.57 -11.38
CA TYR A 79 2.44 -15.56 -12.46
C TYR A 79 2.15 -14.92 -13.83
N ARG A 80 1.10 -14.10 -13.94
CA ARG A 80 0.73 -13.44 -15.21
C ARG A 80 1.79 -12.43 -15.66
N SER A 81 2.38 -11.69 -14.73
CA SER A 81 3.49 -10.76 -15.00
C SER A 81 4.70 -11.50 -15.58
N LEU A 82 5.12 -12.60 -14.94
CA LEU A 82 6.22 -13.45 -15.44
C LEU A 82 5.91 -14.08 -16.80
N SER A 83 4.64 -14.34 -17.08
CA SER A 83 4.18 -14.97 -18.33
C SER A 83 3.87 -13.94 -19.43
N GLY A 84 4.07 -12.64 -19.20
CA GLY A 84 3.75 -11.58 -20.16
C GLY A 84 2.25 -11.46 -20.48
N MET A 85 1.38 -11.97 -19.61
CA MET A 85 -0.06 -11.99 -19.82
C MET A 85 -0.70 -10.69 -19.35
N LEU A 86 -1.27 -9.94 -20.27
CA LEU A 86 -2.09 -8.77 -19.95
C LEU A 86 -3.40 -9.21 -19.27
N ILE A 87 -3.99 -8.31 -18.51
CA ILE A 87 -5.25 -8.52 -17.79
C ILE A 87 -6.25 -7.49 -18.30
N SER A 88 -7.39 -7.95 -18.81
CA SER A 88 -8.50 -7.07 -19.13
C SER A 88 -9.16 -6.54 -17.85
N PHE A 89 -9.81 -5.39 -17.94
CA PHE A 89 -10.53 -4.82 -16.80
C PHE A 89 -11.58 -5.80 -16.21
N GLY A 90 -12.27 -6.56 -17.07
CA GLY A 90 -13.26 -7.56 -16.62
C GLY A 90 -12.63 -8.72 -15.83
N GLU A 91 -11.47 -9.21 -16.26
CA GLU A 91 -10.74 -10.24 -15.52
C GLU A 91 -10.22 -9.71 -14.18
N LEU A 92 -9.68 -8.49 -14.15
CA LEU A 92 -9.23 -7.85 -12.91
C LEU A 92 -10.37 -7.73 -11.90
N ARG A 93 -11.53 -7.24 -12.35
CA ARG A 93 -12.76 -7.14 -11.56
C ARG A 93 -13.20 -8.50 -11.03
N GLY A 94 -13.21 -9.53 -11.87
CA GLY A 94 -13.57 -10.89 -11.46
C GLY A 94 -12.65 -11.44 -10.37
N MET A 95 -11.34 -11.22 -10.49
CA MET A 95 -10.37 -11.66 -9.49
C MET A 95 -10.53 -10.93 -8.15
N LEU A 96 -10.79 -9.62 -8.18
CA LEU A 96 -11.05 -8.82 -6.98
C LEU A 96 -12.34 -9.27 -6.28
N ARG A 97 -13.39 -9.55 -7.05
CA ARG A 97 -14.67 -10.05 -6.53
C ARG A 97 -14.50 -11.41 -5.85
N GLN A 98 -13.83 -12.35 -6.51
CA GLN A 98 -13.56 -13.68 -5.96
C GLN A 98 -12.84 -13.60 -4.61
N VAL A 99 -11.82 -12.75 -4.50
CA VAL A 99 -11.07 -12.59 -3.25
C VAL A 99 -11.95 -11.96 -2.18
N ALA A 100 -12.75 -10.96 -2.54
CA ALA A 100 -13.64 -10.31 -1.60
C ALA A 100 -14.73 -11.28 -1.08
N GLU A 101 -15.27 -12.16 -1.93
CA GLU A 101 -16.16 -13.27 -1.55
C GLU A 101 -15.47 -14.23 -0.58
N GLU A 102 -14.24 -14.66 -0.89
CA GLU A 102 -13.45 -15.56 -0.05
C GLU A 102 -13.09 -14.98 1.34
N THR A 103 -13.12 -13.64 1.49
CA THR A 103 -12.80 -12.97 2.75
C THR A 103 -13.99 -12.71 3.67
N GLU A 104 -15.22 -13.02 3.25
CA GLU A 104 -16.49 -12.95 4.03
C GLU A 104 -16.73 -11.64 4.82
N ILE A 105 -16.08 -10.52 4.47
CA ILE A 105 -16.19 -9.31 5.31
C ILE A 105 -17.57 -8.67 5.16
N HIS A 106 -18.16 -8.58 3.96
CA HIS A 106 -19.53 -8.10 3.68
C HIS A 106 -20.05 -8.64 2.33
N PRO A 107 -21.38 -8.76 2.11
CA PRO A 107 -21.94 -9.15 0.82
C PRO A 107 -21.60 -8.10 -0.26
N LEU A 108 -21.06 -8.56 -1.39
CA LEU A 108 -20.69 -7.71 -2.50
C LEU A 108 -21.93 -7.29 -3.28
N THR A 109 -22.11 -5.98 -3.44
CA THR A 109 -23.15 -5.43 -4.30
C THR A 109 -22.76 -5.57 -5.77
N ASP A 110 -23.73 -5.49 -6.68
CA ASP A 110 -23.47 -5.50 -8.13
C ASP A 110 -22.67 -4.30 -8.63
N VAL A 111 -22.60 -3.27 -7.80
CA VAL A 111 -21.83 -2.05 -8.03
C VAL A 111 -20.37 -2.19 -7.60
N PHE A 112 -19.98 -3.30 -6.95
CA PHE A 112 -18.59 -3.52 -6.55
C PHE A 112 -17.67 -3.60 -7.79
N PRO A 113 -16.64 -2.74 -7.88
CA PRO A 113 -15.81 -2.59 -9.07
C PRO A 113 -14.92 -3.80 -9.35
#